data_AF-A0A9C8KBH6-F1
#
_entry.id   AF-A0A9C8KBH6-F1
#
_cell.length_a   1.000
_cell.length_b   1.000
_cell.length_c   1.000
_cell.angle_alpha   90.00
_cell.angle_beta   90.00
_cell.angle_gamma   90.00
#
_symmetry.space_group_name_H-M   'P 1'
#
loop_
_entity.id
_entity.type
_entity.pdbx_description
1 polymer ?
#
loop_
_entity_poly.entity_id
_entity_poly.type
_entity_poly.pdbx_seq_one_letter_code
_entity_poly.pdbx_strand_id
1 'polypeptide(L)'
;MGKTIITTRAQESTNAIERLYITMRHLFNRGFYKPTGVSGESMKNALLQLRPEIYGSIGEEKAELNGLIYVLERLPEGIEQCRFINLTSDEGYGRSHFKPIVPPKRRRNCYRIDDEQMNIEITRGRSDIYDILTHLTFLFIESEKICKRVLIQDTDKTIRDWAKLEDFVNKEEPTLAEREVAVIHTANILGRPFVEIMAVHERFASKEQPERFLEIIYWLGKLAIEEEITGEKRAITFSSLLRERLGHHIHGERWADIIKETLQKNGLLERPVHIISANMHSVMNSLYARKALKKEFSDTESLEIYEALSSSLNQEFREKVIQMAKKNGMIAINDFSGTNIDVQLFDTAKMDKDVCCYELSKDIPNAEKPVIFVMDYAFGEQAYETIDELLKPYKEGKKKEVHLNVASISIMGKAGILDGGKGDLMIPSAHIFEGTADNYPFKNELCAKDFKGHGLEVFEGTMVTVLGTSLQNKDILKFFQQSTWNVIGLEMEGVHYQKAIQSASKIRKSIGEDVKVRYAYYASDNPLVTGSTLASGGLGTTGVKPTYLITDKILMQIFNSQQSTND
;
A
#
# COMPACT_ATOMS: atom_id res chain seq x y z
N MET A 1 32.75 -10.24 36.26
CA MET A 1 31.51 -9.47 36.09
C MET A 1 31.31 -9.23 34.61
N GLY A 2 30.36 -9.90 33.97
CA GLY A 2 30.04 -9.66 32.57
C GLY A 2 29.53 -8.23 32.40
N LYS A 3 30.05 -7.49 31.42
CA LYS A 3 29.48 -6.18 31.05
C LYS A 3 28.00 -6.40 30.76
N THR A 4 27.12 -5.75 31.50
CA THR A 4 25.70 -5.68 31.16
C THR A 4 25.62 -5.08 29.76
N ILE A 5 25.18 -5.87 28.78
CA ILE A 5 25.03 -5.41 27.40
C ILE A 5 23.84 -4.46 27.40
N ILE A 6 24.10 -3.16 27.27
CA ILE A 6 23.06 -2.15 27.10
C ILE A 6 22.63 -2.20 25.64
N THR A 7 21.40 -2.63 25.39
CA THR A 7 20.81 -2.62 24.06
C THR A 7 20.54 -1.19 23.61
N THR A 8 20.89 -0.87 22.37
CA THR A 8 20.48 0.40 21.75
C THR A 8 19.00 0.38 21.43
N ARG A 9 18.41 1.57 21.28
CA ARG A 9 17.00 1.70 20.90
C ARG A 9 16.66 1.09 19.54
N ALA A 10 17.60 1.17 18.59
CA ALA A 10 17.47 0.50 17.30
C ALA A 10 17.40 -1.03 17.46
N GLN A 11 18.28 -1.63 18.30
CA GLN A 11 18.24 -3.06 18.58
C GLN A 11 16.94 -3.51 19.25
N GLU A 12 16.42 -2.73 20.21
CA GLU A 12 15.12 -2.98 20.81
C GLU A 12 13.99 -2.96 19.78
N SER A 13 14.06 -2.02 18.83
CA SER A 13 13.08 -1.85 17.76
C SER A 13 13.12 -3.01 16.78
N THR A 14 14.31 -3.41 16.32
CA THR A 14 14.49 -4.61 15.49
C THR A 14 13.94 -5.86 16.18
N ASN A 15 14.26 -6.06 17.46
CA ASN A 15 13.75 -7.19 18.24
C ASN A 15 12.22 -7.13 18.45
N ALA A 16 11.62 -5.94 18.48
CA ALA A 16 10.17 -5.78 18.58
C ALA A 16 9.48 -6.12 17.24
N ILE A 17 10.03 -5.67 16.11
CA ILE A 17 9.55 -6.00 14.76
C ILE A 17 9.62 -7.51 14.51
N GLU A 18 10.75 -8.14 14.85
CA GLU A 18 10.92 -9.58 14.71
C GLU A 18 9.90 -10.35 15.57
N ARG A 19 9.70 -9.94 16.83
CA ARG A 19 8.69 -10.54 17.70
C ARG A 19 7.27 -10.36 17.17
N LEU A 20 6.93 -9.20 16.62
CA LEU A 20 5.65 -8.96 15.96
C LEU A 20 5.46 -9.93 14.79
N TYR A 21 6.44 -10.00 13.89
CA TYR A 21 6.40 -10.86 12.72
C TYR A 21 6.22 -12.34 13.07
N ILE A 22 7.05 -12.87 13.99
CA ILE A 22 6.97 -14.26 14.44
C ILE A 22 5.62 -14.53 15.12
N THR A 23 5.16 -13.61 15.97
CA THR A 23 3.87 -13.75 16.67
C THR A 23 2.72 -13.77 15.69
N MET A 24 2.64 -12.82 14.75
CA MET A 24 1.58 -12.77 13.74
C MET A 24 1.55 -14.03 12.89
N ARG A 25 2.73 -14.53 12.46
CA ARG A 25 2.83 -15.78 11.71
C ARG A 25 2.35 -16.99 12.53
N HIS A 26 2.70 -17.06 13.81
CA HIS A 26 2.22 -18.11 14.70
C HIS A 26 0.70 -18.04 14.89
N LEU A 27 0.14 -16.84 15.09
CA LEU A 27 -1.31 -16.64 15.25
C LEU A 27 -2.08 -17.03 14.01
N PHE A 28 -1.58 -16.65 12.84
CA PHE A 28 -2.13 -17.08 11.56
C PHE A 28 -2.17 -18.61 11.47
N ASN A 29 -1.06 -19.30 11.74
CA ASN A 29 -1.02 -20.77 11.69
C ASN A 29 -1.99 -21.41 12.69
N ARG A 30 -2.08 -20.86 13.91
CA ARG A 30 -3.00 -21.31 14.96
C ARG A 30 -4.47 -21.15 14.56
N GLY A 31 -4.80 -20.17 13.72
CA GLY A 31 -6.15 -19.94 13.20
C GLY A 31 -7.05 -19.06 14.08
N PHE A 32 -6.59 -18.63 15.26
CA PHE A 32 -7.30 -17.63 16.06
C PHE A 32 -6.41 -17.04 17.17
N TYR A 33 -6.82 -15.89 17.69
CA TYR A 33 -6.34 -15.35 18.96
C TYR A 33 -7.34 -14.40 19.62
N LYS A 34 -7.08 -14.12 20.90
CA LYS A 34 -7.81 -13.10 21.67
C LYS A 34 -6.90 -11.90 21.91
N PRO A 35 -7.31 -10.66 21.58
CA PRO A 35 -6.48 -9.47 21.75
C PRO A 35 -6.00 -9.20 23.18
N THR A 36 -6.85 -9.48 24.18
CA THR A 36 -6.51 -9.42 25.62
C THR A 36 -6.04 -10.77 26.19
N GLY A 37 -5.75 -11.74 25.31
CA GLY A 37 -5.12 -12.99 25.70
C GLY A 37 -3.61 -12.90 25.61
N VAL A 38 -2.90 -13.93 26.11
CA VAL A 38 -1.43 -13.99 26.13
C VAL A 38 -0.79 -13.63 24.78
N SER A 39 -1.33 -14.15 23.68
CA SER A 39 -0.80 -13.88 22.34
C SER A 39 -1.08 -12.45 21.85
N GLY A 40 -2.21 -11.86 22.21
CA GLY A 40 -2.52 -10.46 21.91
C GLY A 40 -1.68 -9.49 22.75
N GLU A 41 -1.48 -9.79 24.03
CA GLU A 41 -0.56 -9.05 24.90
C GLU A 41 0.86 -9.02 24.34
N SER A 42 1.35 -10.13 23.79
CA SER A 42 2.67 -10.18 23.14
C SER A 42 2.78 -9.16 21.99
N MET A 43 1.73 -9.04 21.15
CA MET A 43 1.72 -8.07 20.06
C MET A 43 1.59 -6.63 20.56
N LYS A 44 0.71 -6.37 21.54
CA LYS A 44 0.56 -5.04 22.14
C LYS A 44 1.87 -4.56 22.76
N ASN A 45 2.52 -5.40 23.56
CA ASN A 45 3.80 -5.10 24.20
C ASN A 45 4.90 -4.84 23.17
N ALA A 46 4.96 -5.62 22.09
CA ALA A 46 5.93 -5.40 21.03
C ALA A 46 5.67 -4.09 20.27
N LEU A 47 4.42 -3.75 19.98
CA LEU A 47 4.06 -2.48 19.32
C LEU A 47 4.33 -1.26 20.24
N LEU A 48 4.02 -1.37 21.53
CA LEU A 48 4.32 -0.36 22.55
C LEU A 48 5.83 -0.20 22.79
N GLN A 49 6.59 -1.31 22.72
CA GLN A 49 8.05 -1.27 22.77
C GLN A 49 8.61 -0.63 21.51
N LEU A 50 8.04 -0.89 20.33
CA LEU A 50 8.47 -0.33 19.06
C LEU A 50 8.22 1.18 18.98
N ARG A 51 7.08 1.65 19.48
CA ARG A 51 6.62 3.05 19.34
C ARG A 51 6.76 3.56 17.90
N PRO A 52 6.00 2.99 16.95
CA PRO A 52 6.11 3.39 15.55
C PRO A 52 5.94 4.89 15.40
N GLU A 53 6.71 5.50 14.50
CA GLU A 53 6.66 6.95 14.28
C GLU A 53 5.27 7.42 13.82
N ILE A 54 4.54 6.54 13.13
CA ILE A 54 3.18 6.83 12.68
C ILE A 54 2.15 6.87 13.83
N TYR A 55 2.47 6.28 14.99
CA TYR A 55 1.62 6.22 16.17
C TYR A 55 2.27 6.98 17.34
N GLY A 56 2.56 8.27 17.12
CA GLY A 56 3.41 9.10 17.98
C GLY A 56 3.20 8.93 19.50
N SER A 57 1.95 9.07 19.98
CA SER A 57 1.58 8.98 21.39
C SER A 57 1.04 7.61 21.82
N ILE A 58 1.30 6.53 21.06
CA ILE A 58 0.80 5.19 21.40
C ILE A 58 1.26 4.73 22.79
N GLY A 59 2.48 5.13 23.19
CA GLY A 59 3.04 4.81 24.51
C GLY A 59 2.62 5.74 25.64
N GLU A 60 1.80 6.76 25.37
CA GLU A 60 1.30 7.70 26.37
C GLU A 60 -0.10 7.30 26.87
N GLU A 61 -0.53 7.86 28.00
CA GLU A 61 -1.89 7.68 28.52
C GLU A 61 -2.96 8.40 27.70
N LYS A 62 -2.59 9.44 26.95
CA LYS A 62 -3.53 10.13 26.04
C LYS A 62 -3.73 9.31 24.77
N ALA A 63 -4.90 9.49 24.14
CA ALA A 63 -5.23 8.78 22.91
C ALA A 63 -4.36 9.23 21.73
N GLU A 64 -4.04 8.35 20.79
CA GLU A 64 -3.30 8.67 19.56
C GLU A 64 -4.26 8.92 18.38
N LEU A 65 -4.59 10.20 18.16
CA LEU A 65 -5.63 10.61 17.19
C LEU A 65 -5.20 10.44 15.72
N ASN A 66 -3.95 10.75 15.37
CA ASN A 66 -3.48 10.64 13.99
C ASN A 66 -3.33 9.17 13.58
N GLY A 67 -2.86 8.33 14.50
CA GLY A 67 -2.85 6.88 14.32
C GLY A 67 -4.25 6.31 14.14
N LEU A 68 -5.23 6.77 14.94
CA LEU A 68 -6.63 6.34 14.84
C LEU A 68 -7.22 6.67 13.46
N ILE A 69 -7.01 7.89 12.97
CA ILE A 69 -7.38 8.29 11.61
C ILE A 69 -6.74 7.38 10.57
N TYR A 70 -5.42 7.19 10.64
CA TYR A 70 -4.67 6.41 9.67
C TYR A 70 -5.17 4.95 9.59
N VAL A 71 -5.47 4.37 10.75
CA VAL A 71 -5.97 3.00 10.93
C VAL A 71 -7.40 2.85 10.41
N LEU A 72 -8.31 3.74 10.79
CA LEU A 72 -9.71 3.66 10.39
C LEU A 72 -9.94 3.92 8.90
N GLU A 73 -9.10 4.74 8.25
CA GLU A 73 -9.09 4.86 6.79
C GLU A 73 -8.68 3.55 6.07
N ARG A 74 -8.10 2.57 6.80
CA ARG A 74 -7.58 1.30 6.28
C ARG A 74 -8.33 0.08 6.78
N LEU A 75 -9.27 0.22 7.70
CA LEU A 75 -10.14 -0.84 8.20
C LEU A 75 -11.59 -0.60 7.70
N PRO A 76 -12.43 -1.64 7.63
CA PRO A 76 -13.83 -1.44 7.25
C PRO A 76 -14.59 -0.64 8.32
N GLU A 77 -15.52 0.18 7.86
CA GLU A 77 -16.44 0.90 8.74
C GLU A 77 -17.24 -0.06 9.63
N GLY A 78 -17.43 0.32 10.90
CA GLY A 78 -18.13 -0.49 11.89
C GLY A 78 -17.25 -1.52 12.58
N ILE A 79 -15.97 -1.70 12.21
CA ILE A 79 -15.10 -2.71 12.82
C ILE A 79 -14.93 -2.52 14.33
N GLU A 80 -14.99 -1.28 14.81
CA GLU A 80 -14.92 -0.89 16.21
C GLU A 80 -16.10 -1.39 17.05
N GLN A 81 -17.19 -1.80 16.39
CA GLN A 81 -18.40 -2.34 17.00
C GLN A 81 -18.39 -3.88 17.06
N CYS A 82 -17.40 -4.52 16.42
CA CYS A 82 -17.36 -5.97 16.29
C CYS A 82 -16.55 -6.64 17.41
N ARG A 83 -17.11 -7.70 17.99
CA ARG A 83 -16.42 -8.59 18.91
C ARG A 83 -15.67 -9.69 18.17
N PHE A 84 -16.18 -10.10 17.01
CA PHE A 84 -15.63 -11.15 16.17
C PHE A 84 -15.11 -10.56 14.87
N ILE A 85 -13.82 -10.69 14.61
CA ILE A 85 -13.20 -10.25 13.36
C ILE A 85 -12.58 -11.46 12.68
N ASN A 86 -13.11 -11.83 11.52
CA ASN A 86 -12.73 -13.03 10.80
C ASN A 86 -11.99 -12.65 9.53
N LEU A 87 -10.73 -13.08 9.40
CA LEU A 87 -9.98 -12.96 8.16
C LEU A 87 -10.24 -14.22 7.32
N THR A 88 -10.79 -14.02 6.12
CA THR A 88 -11.27 -15.10 5.26
C THR A 88 -10.61 -15.03 3.87
N SER A 89 -10.67 -16.13 3.12
CA SER A 89 -10.46 -16.06 1.66
C SER A 89 -11.73 -15.53 0.99
N ASP A 90 -11.72 -15.40 -0.34
CA ASP A 90 -12.97 -15.28 -1.10
C ASP A 90 -13.78 -16.58 -0.93
N GLU A 91 -14.79 -16.48 -0.06
CA GLU A 91 -15.74 -17.54 0.31
C GLU A 91 -17.12 -17.33 -0.35
N GLY A 92 -17.23 -16.38 -1.29
CA GLY A 92 -18.45 -16.15 -2.06
C GLY A 92 -19.54 -15.34 -1.35
N TYR A 93 -19.22 -14.61 -0.28
CA TYR A 93 -20.17 -13.74 0.43
C TYR A 93 -20.83 -12.70 -0.48
N GLY A 94 -20.12 -12.23 -1.52
CA GLY A 94 -20.67 -11.32 -2.53
C GLY A 94 -21.83 -11.89 -3.37
N ARG A 95 -22.11 -13.20 -3.27
CA ARG A 95 -23.31 -13.82 -3.89
C ARG A 95 -24.55 -13.78 -2.99
N SER A 96 -24.39 -13.33 -1.74
CA SER A 96 -25.46 -13.19 -0.75
C SER A 96 -26.04 -11.77 -0.76
N HIS A 97 -26.89 -11.47 0.22
CA HIS A 97 -27.47 -10.15 0.45
C HIS A 97 -26.51 -9.14 1.10
N PHE A 98 -25.34 -9.59 1.58
CA PHE A 98 -24.35 -8.73 2.23
C PHE A 98 -23.77 -7.72 1.24
N LYS A 99 -23.78 -6.45 1.62
CA LYS A 99 -23.13 -5.38 0.84
C LYS A 99 -21.65 -5.31 1.21
N PRO A 100 -20.73 -5.23 0.21
CA PRO A 100 -19.32 -5.09 0.50
C PRO A 100 -19.03 -3.71 1.10
N ILE A 101 -18.28 -3.71 2.20
CA ILE A 101 -17.69 -2.53 2.85
C ILE A 101 -16.24 -2.47 2.40
N VAL A 102 -15.85 -1.41 1.69
CA VAL A 102 -14.48 -1.24 1.17
C VAL A 102 -13.79 -0.11 1.95
N PRO A 103 -12.66 -0.38 2.63
CA PRO A 103 -11.93 0.66 3.33
C PRO A 103 -11.47 1.80 2.40
N PRO A 104 -11.53 3.08 2.83
CA PRO A 104 -11.20 4.22 1.97
C PRO A 104 -9.80 4.20 1.34
N LYS A 105 -8.80 3.66 2.05
CA LYS A 105 -7.39 3.62 1.62
C LYS A 105 -6.86 2.19 1.41
N ARG A 106 -7.73 1.17 1.45
CA ARG A 106 -7.37 -0.23 1.14
C ARG A 106 -8.47 -0.90 0.31
N ARG A 107 -8.14 -1.28 -0.92
CA ARG A 107 -9.08 -1.96 -1.84
C ARG A 107 -9.22 -3.44 -1.47
N ARG A 108 -10.07 -3.75 -0.49
CA ARG A 108 -10.48 -5.13 -0.16
C ARG A 108 -11.94 -5.16 0.26
N ASN A 109 -12.61 -6.26 -0.03
CA ASN A 109 -13.99 -6.45 0.39
C ASN A 109 -14.04 -6.86 1.86
N CYS A 110 -14.96 -6.27 2.60
CA CYS A 110 -15.31 -6.68 3.95
C CYS A 110 -16.82 -6.82 4.03
N TYR A 111 -17.31 -7.69 4.91
CA TYR A 111 -18.73 -7.97 5.04
C TYR A 111 -19.09 -7.97 6.53
N ARG A 112 -20.04 -7.11 6.90
CA ARG A 112 -20.70 -7.17 8.21
C ARG A 112 -21.70 -8.32 8.17
N ILE A 113 -21.47 -9.35 8.98
CA ILE A 113 -22.31 -10.57 8.99
C ILE A 113 -23.52 -10.40 9.90
N ASP A 114 -23.30 -9.80 11.08
CA ASP A 114 -24.29 -9.45 12.07
C ASP A 114 -23.80 -8.26 12.91
N ASP A 115 -24.47 -7.95 14.02
CA ASP A 115 -24.15 -6.81 14.88
C ASP A 115 -22.79 -6.93 15.57
N GLU A 116 -22.18 -8.11 15.66
CA GLU A 116 -20.91 -8.33 16.37
C GLU A 116 -19.78 -8.86 15.47
N GLN A 117 -20.07 -9.27 14.23
CA GLN A 117 -19.09 -9.95 13.37
C GLN A 117 -18.75 -9.19 12.08
N MET A 118 -17.45 -8.96 11.86
CA MET A 118 -16.87 -8.45 10.62
C MET A 118 -16.02 -9.52 9.94
N ASN A 119 -16.28 -9.79 8.66
CA ASN A 119 -15.41 -10.61 7.82
C ASN A 119 -14.56 -9.72 6.91
N ILE A 120 -13.25 -9.97 6.85
CA ILE A 120 -12.30 -9.26 5.99
C ILE A 120 -11.72 -10.25 4.99
N GLU A 121 -11.96 -10.01 3.71
CA GLU A 121 -11.48 -10.87 2.63
C GLU A 121 -10.02 -10.55 2.30
N ILE A 122 -9.15 -11.57 2.33
CA ILE A 122 -7.72 -11.47 2.08
C ILE A 122 -7.37 -12.07 0.72
N THR A 123 -6.83 -11.24 -0.17
CA THR A 123 -6.41 -11.66 -1.52
C THR A 123 -4.97 -11.27 -1.89
N ARG A 124 -4.25 -10.59 -0.99
CA ARG A 124 -2.96 -9.90 -1.28
C ARG A 124 -1.78 -10.45 -0.47
N GLY A 125 -1.76 -11.76 -0.22
CA GLY A 125 -0.65 -12.42 0.50
C GLY A 125 -0.59 -12.09 1.99
N ARG A 126 0.54 -12.41 2.64
CA ARG A 126 0.70 -12.25 4.11
C ARG A 126 0.84 -10.80 4.54
N SER A 127 1.38 -9.93 3.69
CA SER A 127 1.56 -8.52 4.00
C SER A 127 0.25 -7.82 4.38
N ASP A 128 -0.87 -8.16 3.73
CA ASP A 128 -2.21 -7.62 4.08
C ASP A 128 -2.68 -8.10 5.45
N ILE A 129 -2.41 -9.36 5.79
CA ILE A 129 -2.70 -9.91 7.12
C ILE A 129 -1.89 -9.15 8.19
N TYR A 130 -0.60 -8.95 7.96
CA TYR A 130 0.27 -8.25 8.92
C TYR A 130 -0.11 -6.77 9.10
N ASP A 131 -0.51 -6.09 8.01
CA ASP A 131 -1.05 -4.73 8.03
C ASP A 131 -2.33 -4.68 8.89
N ILE A 132 -3.29 -5.57 8.65
CA ILE A 132 -4.55 -5.65 9.43
C ILE A 132 -4.27 -5.94 10.91
N LEU A 133 -3.42 -6.93 11.22
CA LEU A 133 -3.14 -7.29 12.61
C LEU A 133 -2.44 -6.15 13.36
N THR A 134 -1.58 -5.38 12.70
CA THR A 134 -0.95 -4.19 13.28
C THR A 134 -1.98 -3.11 13.58
N HIS A 135 -2.88 -2.83 12.64
CA HIS A 135 -3.97 -1.87 12.80
C HIS A 135 -4.95 -2.26 13.91
N LEU A 136 -5.33 -3.54 13.99
CA LEU A 136 -6.19 -4.04 15.05
C LEU A 136 -5.50 -3.97 16.41
N THR A 137 -4.21 -4.33 16.48
CA THR A 137 -3.42 -4.20 17.72
C THR A 137 -3.40 -2.76 18.21
N PHE A 138 -3.25 -1.78 17.30
CA PHE A 138 -3.38 -0.36 17.63
C PHE A 138 -4.77 -0.03 18.20
N LEU A 139 -5.86 -0.44 17.53
CA LEU A 139 -7.22 -0.17 18.03
C LEU A 139 -7.46 -0.77 19.42
N PHE A 140 -6.96 -1.97 19.70
CA PHE A 140 -7.12 -2.59 21.00
C PHE A 140 -6.31 -1.90 22.10
N ILE A 141 -5.13 -1.34 21.78
CA ILE A 141 -4.38 -0.50 22.71
C ILE A 141 -5.18 0.76 23.06
N GLU A 142 -5.72 1.45 22.06
CA GLU A 142 -6.50 2.68 22.30
C GLU A 142 -7.82 2.39 23.03
N SER A 143 -8.50 1.29 22.69
CA SER A 143 -9.69 0.78 23.37
C SER A 143 -9.41 0.47 24.85
N GLU A 144 -8.26 -0.12 25.17
CA GLU A 144 -7.83 -0.39 26.55
C GLU A 144 -7.51 0.90 27.31
N LYS A 145 -6.90 1.92 26.66
CA LYS A 145 -6.69 3.24 27.28
C LYS A 145 -8.00 3.90 27.69
N ILE A 146 -9.00 3.85 26.80
CA ILE A 146 -10.35 4.37 27.10
C ILE A 146 -10.91 3.65 28.32
N CYS A 147 -10.95 2.31 28.30
CA CYS A 147 -11.47 1.50 29.41
C CYS A 147 -10.78 1.84 30.74
N LYS A 148 -9.44 1.85 30.77
CA LYS A 148 -8.64 2.19 31.96
C LYS A 148 -8.94 3.58 32.52
N ARG A 149 -9.28 4.55 31.68
CA ARG A 149 -9.60 5.91 32.11
C ARG A 149 -11.03 6.07 32.61
N VAL A 150 -11.97 5.27 32.10
CA VAL A 150 -13.40 5.44 32.39
C VAL A 150 -13.96 4.46 33.40
N LEU A 151 -13.42 3.26 33.51
CA LEU A 151 -13.84 2.25 34.48
C LEU A 151 -13.26 2.57 35.86
N ILE A 152 -14.12 2.62 36.87
CA ILE A 152 -13.70 2.85 38.26
C ILE A 152 -13.16 1.53 38.80
N GLN A 153 -11.90 1.56 39.22
CA GLN A 153 -11.17 0.40 39.72
C GLN A 153 -11.97 -0.38 40.78
N ASP A 154 -11.95 -1.71 40.67
CA ASP A 154 -12.64 -2.66 41.55
C ASP A 154 -14.18 -2.50 41.58
N THR A 155 -14.77 -1.90 40.54
CA THR A 155 -16.21 -1.77 40.37
C THR A 155 -16.65 -1.94 38.92
N ASP A 156 -17.94 -2.19 38.73
CA ASP A 156 -18.58 -2.22 37.40
C ASP A 156 -19.11 -0.83 36.96
N LYS A 157 -18.65 0.25 37.62
CA LYS A 157 -19.13 1.61 37.39
C LYS A 157 -18.16 2.42 36.56
N THR A 158 -18.70 3.34 35.77
CA THR A 158 -17.91 4.28 34.97
C THR A 158 -17.95 5.70 35.54
N ILE A 159 -17.00 6.53 35.12
CA ILE A 159 -16.98 7.95 35.46
C ILE A 159 -18.12 8.71 34.76
N ARG A 160 -18.47 9.89 35.30
CA ARG A 160 -19.54 10.74 34.76
C ARG A 160 -19.34 11.11 33.28
N ASP A 161 -18.11 11.36 32.85
CA ASP A 161 -17.82 11.73 31.46
C ASP A 161 -18.23 10.63 30.47
N TRP A 162 -18.05 9.35 30.85
CA TRP A 162 -18.46 8.21 30.05
C TRP A 162 -19.98 8.11 29.91
N ALA A 163 -20.70 8.21 31.04
CA ALA A 163 -22.16 8.21 31.02
C ALA A 163 -22.73 9.34 30.14
N LYS A 164 -22.06 10.50 30.08
CA LYS A 164 -22.47 11.60 29.21
C LYS A 164 -22.26 11.31 27.73
N LEU A 165 -21.17 10.63 27.37
CA LEU A 165 -20.95 10.17 26.00
C LEU A 165 -21.97 9.10 25.60
N GLU A 166 -22.23 8.13 26.48
CA GLU A 166 -23.21 7.07 26.27
C GLU A 166 -24.63 7.62 26.10
N ASP A 167 -25.06 8.54 26.97
CA ASP A 167 -26.34 9.26 26.84
C ASP A 167 -26.46 9.95 25.46
N PHE A 168 -25.36 10.56 25.00
CA PHE A 168 -25.33 11.30 23.74
C PHE A 168 -25.43 10.38 22.51
N VAL A 169 -24.65 9.30 22.47
CA VAL A 169 -24.63 8.37 21.32
C VAL A 169 -25.97 7.67 21.12
N ASN A 170 -26.76 7.49 22.18
CA ASN A 170 -28.11 6.92 22.09
C ASN A 170 -29.20 7.94 21.70
N LYS A 171 -28.84 9.20 21.39
CA LYS A 171 -29.79 10.26 21.07
C LYS A 171 -29.99 10.43 19.56
N GLU A 172 -31.24 10.43 19.11
CA GLU A 172 -31.57 10.51 17.67
C GLU A 172 -31.27 11.88 17.05
N GLU A 173 -31.56 12.98 17.75
CA GLU A 173 -31.36 14.34 17.24
C GLU A 173 -30.70 15.24 18.30
N PRO A 174 -29.35 15.23 18.39
CA PRO A 174 -28.63 16.11 19.29
C PRO A 174 -28.55 17.55 18.78
N THR A 175 -28.76 18.50 19.68
CA THR A 175 -28.52 19.93 19.41
C THR A 175 -27.04 20.24 19.30
N LEU A 176 -26.68 21.39 18.72
CA LEU A 176 -25.28 21.84 18.66
C LEU A 176 -24.64 21.95 20.06
N ALA A 177 -25.37 22.50 21.03
CA ALA A 177 -24.89 22.63 22.40
C ALA A 177 -24.62 21.26 23.05
N GLU A 178 -25.47 20.27 22.79
CA GLU A 178 -25.27 18.92 23.32
C GLU A 178 -24.08 18.23 22.67
N ARG A 179 -23.86 18.47 21.37
CA ARG A 179 -22.67 17.99 20.64
C ARG A 179 -21.40 18.57 21.23
N GLU A 180 -21.34 19.88 21.47
CA GLU A 180 -20.18 20.52 22.10
C GLU A 180 -19.90 19.94 23.49
N VAL A 181 -20.96 19.71 24.29
CA VAL A 181 -20.83 19.06 25.60
C VAL A 181 -20.28 17.63 25.47
N ALA A 182 -20.78 16.82 24.53
CA ALA A 182 -20.28 15.47 24.30
C ALA A 182 -18.81 15.47 23.85
N VAL A 183 -18.42 16.41 22.97
CA VAL A 183 -17.03 16.59 22.53
C VAL A 183 -16.13 16.95 23.72
N ILE A 184 -16.57 17.79 24.66
CA ILE A 184 -15.81 18.11 25.88
C ILE A 184 -15.62 16.87 26.75
N HIS A 185 -16.67 16.08 26.97
CA HIS A 185 -16.56 14.84 27.76
C HIS A 185 -15.62 13.83 27.07
N THR A 186 -15.71 13.67 25.75
CA THR A 186 -14.79 12.84 24.96
C THR A 186 -13.35 13.36 25.03
N ALA A 187 -13.13 14.67 25.04
CA ALA A 187 -11.80 15.27 25.23
C ALA A 187 -11.17 14.89 26.57
N ASN A 188 -11.95 14.88 27.65
CA ASN A 188 -11.51 14.41 28.96
C ASN A 188 -11.20 12.91 28.95
N ILE A 189 -12.07 12.08 28.36
CA ILE A 189 -11.87 10.63 28.23
C ILE A 189 -10.58 10.31 27.46
N LEU A 190 -10.29 11.05 26.40
CA LEU A 190 -9.12 10.81 25.56
C LEU A 190 -7.84 11.51 26.05
N GLY A 191 -7.94 12.37 27.07
CA GLY A 191 -6.83 13.17 27.58
C GLY A 191 -6.27 14.13 26.52
N ARG A 192 -7.15 14.72 25.70
CA ARG A 192 -6.78 15.56 24.56
C ARG A 192 -7.48 16.93 24.64
N PRO A 193 -6.89 18.01 24.11
CA PRO A 193 -7.54 19.31 24.07
C PRO A 193 -8.84 19.27 23.25
N PHE A 194 -9.84 20.04 23.69
CA PHE A 194 -11.13 20.19 22.99
C PHE A 194 -10.96 20.51 21.50
N VAL A 195 -10.05 21.44 21.16
CA VAL A 195 -9.79 21.87 19.78
C VAL A 195 -9.26 20.72 18.92
N GLU A 196 -8.41 19.84 19.47
CA GLU A 196 -7.93 18.65 18.74
C GLU A 196 -9.06 17.66 18.48
N ILE A 197 -9.91 17.40 19.49
CA ILE A 197 -11.03 16.47 19.35
C ILE A 197 -12.07 16.99 18.37
N MET A 198 -12.40 18.28 18.41
CA MET A 198 -13.35 18.90 17.50
C MET A 198 -12.86 18.81 16.05
N ALA A 199 -11.57 19.07 15.79
CA ALA A 199 -10.99 18.91 14.46
C ALA A 199 -11.06 17.47 13.93
N VAL A 200 -10.88 16.47 14.80
CA VAL A 200 -11.00 15.06 14.42
C VAL A 200 -12.46 14.65 14.23
N HIS A 201 -13.37 15.16 15.07
CA HIS A 201 -14.82 14.97 14.92
C HIS A 201 -15.30 15.44 13.55
N GLU A 202 -14.96 16.68 13.17
CA GLU A 202 -15.29 17.25 11.86
C GLU A 202 -14.72 16.43 10.71
N ARG A 203 -13.53 15.85 10.87
CA ARG A 203 -12.89 15.01 9.84
C ARG A 203 -13.62 13.69 9.59
N PHE A 204 -14.20 13.08 10.62
CA PHE A 204 -14.95 11.84 10.50
C PHE A 204 -16.43 12.05 10.18
N ALA A 205 -16.97 13.24 10.43
CA ALA A 205 -18.36 13.56 10.17
C ALA A 205 -18.70 13.39 8.68
N SER A 206 -19.80 12.70 8.41
CA SER A 206 -20.43 12.65 7.09
C SER A 206 -21.85 13.18 7.16
N LYS A 207 -22.53 13.32 6.01
CA LYS A 207 -23.94 13.72 5.99
C LYS A 207 -24.82 12.66 6.65
N GLU A 208 -24.44 11.40 6.50
CA GLU A 208 -25.17 10.24 7.01
C GLU A 208 -24.83 9.93 8.47
N GLN A 209 -23.60 10.22 8.92
CA GLN A 209 -23.10 9.98 10.27
C GLN A 209 -22.35 11.21 10.79
N PRO A 210 -23.07 12.27 11.23
CA PRO A 210 -22.44 13.48 11.74
C PRO A 210 -21.66 13.24 13.03
N GLU A 211 -22.02 12.22 13.83
CA GLU A 211 -21.41 11.92 15.14
C GLU A 211 -20.43 10.75 15.11
N ARG A 212 -20.02 10.30 13.91
CA ARG A 212 -19.22 9.09 13.70
C ARG A 212 -18.03 8.96 14.65
N PHE A 213 -17.29 10.05 14.89
CA PHE A 213 -16.14 10.01 15.79
C PHE A 213 -16.54 9.68 17.24
N LEU A 214 -17.62 10.28 17.75
CA LEU A 214 -18.10 10.01 19.12
C LEU A 214 -18.59 8.58 19.25
N GLU A 215 -19.29 8.07 18.23
CA GLU A 215 -19.72 6.67 18.15
C GLU A 215 -18.52 5.71 18.16
N ILE A 216 -17.47 6.00 17.39
CA ILE A 216 -16.24 5.19 17.38
C ILE A 216 -15.63 5.08 18.77
N ILE A 217 -15.46 6.22 19.47
CA ILE A 217 -14.87 6.24 20.81
C ILE A 217 -15.75 5.48 21.80
N TYR A 218 -17.06 5.66 21.71
CA TYR A 218 -18.02 4.92 22.53
C TYR A 218 -17.91 3.41 22.29
N TRP A 219 -17.91 2.92 21.06
CA TRP A 219 -17.85 1.48 20.80
C TRP A 219 -16.51 0.86 21.18
N LEU A 220 -15.40 1.55 20.93
CA LEU A 220 -14.08 1.11 21.38
C LEU A 220 -14.01 0.99 22.91
N GLY A 221 -14.56 1.95 23.65
CA GLY A 221 -14.57 1.89 25.12
C GLY A 221 -15.57 0.85 25.65
N LYS A 222 -16.80 0.82 25.12
CA LYS A 222 -17.87 -0.08 25.54
C LYS A 222 -17.44 -1.54 25.49
N LEU A 223 -16.89 -1.99 24.35
CA LEU A 223 -16.45 -3.38 24.20
C LEU A 223 -15.28 -3.73 25.12
N ALA A 224 -14.39 -2.78 25.43
CA ALA A 224 -13.31 -3.02 26.39
C ALA A 224 -13.79 -3.05 27.85
N ILE A 225 -14.80 -2.25 28.19
CA ILE A 225 -15.44 -2.27 29.52
C ILE A 225 -16.18 -3.59 29.71
N GLU A 226 -16.99 -4.00 28.73
CA GLU A 226 -17.69 -5.30 28.77
C GLU A 226 -16.69 -6.44 28.90
N GLU A 227 -15.59 -6.42 28.14
CA GLU A 227 -14.55 -7.44 28.23
C GLU A 227 -13.91 -7.55 29.62
N GLU A 228 -13.72 -6.42 30.32
CA GLU A 228 -13.18 -6.38 31.69
C GLU A 228 -14.21 -6.87 32.74
N ILE A 229 -15.48 -6.46 32.60
CA ILE A 229 -16.54 -6.77 33.57
C ILE A 229 -17.07 -8.20 33.42
N THR A 230 -17.35 -8.64 32.19
CA THR A 230 -18.03 -9.92 31.92
C THR A 230 -17.06 -11.03 31.54
N GLY A 231 -15.84 -10.69 31.13
CA GLY A 231 -14.85 -11.64 30.61
C GLY A 231 -15.14 -12.11 29.18
N GLU A 232 -16.17 -11.55 28.52
CA GLU A 232 -16.49 -11.85 27.13
C GLU A 232 -15.50 -11.17 26.19
N LYS A 233 -14.47 -11.94 25.81
CA LYS A 233 -13.34 -11.44 25.04
C LYS A 233 -13.65 -11.30 23.56
N ARG A 234 -13.10 -10.24 22.98
CA ARG A 234 -12.99 -10.10 21.51
C ARG A 234 -12.13 -11.23 20.94
N ALA A 235 -12.43 -11.64 19.72
CA ALA A 235 -11.74 -12.74 19.06
C ALA A 235 -11.44 -12.41 17.59
N ILE A 236 -10.23 -12.77 17.17
CA ILE A 236 -9.83 -12.72 15.78
C ILE A 236 -9.59 -14.14 15.29
N THR A 237 -10.21 -14.50 14.17
CA THR A 237 -10.06 -15.83 13.57
C THR A 237 -9.54 -15.74 12.14
N PHE A 238 -8.88 -16.80 11.70
CA PHE A 238 -8.43 -16.98 10.32
C PHE A 238 -9.09 -18.25 9.79
N SER A 239 -9.87 -18.13 8.72
CA SER A 239 -10.60 -19.27 8.18
C SER A 239 -9.64 -20.38 7.75
N SER A 240 -10.08 -21.65 7.82
CA SER A 240 -9.29 -22.79 7.33
C SER A 240 -8.92 -22.61 5.87
N LEU A 241 -9.88 -22.16 5.06
CA LEU A 241 -9.68 -21.93 3.64
C LEU A 241 -8.63 -20.85 3.36
N LEU A 242 -8.61 -19.75 4.14
CA LEU A 242 -7.54 -18.75 4.04
C LEU A 242 -6.17 -19.37 4.35
N ARG A 243 -6.08 -20.14 5.44
CA ARG A 243 -4.82 -20.78 5.87
C ARG A 243 -4.31 -21.82 4.87
N GLU A 244 -5.22 -22.54 4.22
CA GLU A 244 -4.89 -23.52 3.18
C GLU A 244 -4.51 -22.87 1.86
N ARG A 245 -5.14 -21.76 1.46
CA ARG A 245 -4.88 -21.11 0.16
C ARG A 245 -3.69 -20.17 0.15
N LEU A 246 -3.30 -19.62 1.30
CA LEU A 246 -2.25 -18.60 1.36
C LEU A 246 -0.89 -19.17 0.92
N GLY A 247 -0.27 -18.54 -0.08
CA GLY A 247 1.00 -18.98 -0.65
C GLY A 247 0.88 -19.95 -1.84
N HIS A 248 -0.34 -20.33 -2.25
CA HIS A 248 -0.56 -21.08 -3.49
C HIS A 248 -0.61 -20.20 -4.75
N HIS A 249 -0.49 -18.87 -4.59
CA HIS A 249 -0.52 -17.89 -5.68
C HIS A 249 -1.77 -17.97 -6.59
N ILE A 250 -2.90 -18.52 -6.12
CA ILE A 250 -4.10 -18.79 -6.93
C ILE A 250 -4.58 -17.53 -7.68
N HIS A 251 -4.56 -16.38 -7.02
CA HIS A 251 -4.95 -15.11 -7.64
C HIS A 251 -3.90 -14.62 -8.64
N GLY A 252 -2.62 -14.72 -8.30
CA GLY A 252 -1.50 -14.36 -9.20
C GLY A 252 -1.44 -15.21 -10.46
N GLU A 253 -1.73 -16.50 -10.36
CA GLU A 253 -1.76 -17.45 -11.48
C GLU A 253 -2.87 -17.08 -12.47
N ARG A 254 -4.11 -16.92 -11.96
CA ARG A 254 -5.25 -16.46 -12.78
C ARG A 254 -4.97 -15.11 -13.44
N TRP A 255 -4.39 -14.18 -12.71
CA TRP A 255 -4.01 -12.86 -13.22
C TRP A 255 -3.01 -12.98 -14.38
N ALA A 256 -1.94 -13.75 -14.19
CA ALA A 256 -0.91 -13.98 -15.18
C ALA A 256 -1.45 -14.69 -16.44
N ASP A 257 -2.33 -15.68 -16.27
CA ASP A 257 -2.92 -16.43 -17.37
C ASP A 257 -3.84 -15.55 -18.23
N ILE A 258 -4.71 -14.73 -17.62
CA ILE A 258 -5.57 -13.78 -18.35
C ILE A 258 -4.73 -12.83 -19.22
N ILE A 259 -3.58 -12.38 -18.70
CA ILE A 259 -2.65 -11.50 -19.42
C ILE A 259 -2.03 -12.25 -20.60
N LYS A 260 -1.48 -13.45 -20.37
CA LYS A 260 -0.82 -14.26 -21.40
C LYS A 260 -1.81 -14.68 -22.50
N GLU A 261 -3.03 -15.04 -22.12
CA GLU A 261 -4.14 -15.29 -23.05
C GLU A 261 -4.45 -14.06 -23.90
N THR A 262 -4.48 -12.87 -23.28
CA THR A 262 -4.73 -11.61 -23.99
C THR A 262 -3.59 -11.27 -24.95
N LEU A 263 -2.33 -11.46 -24.54
CA LEU A 263 -1.16 -11.30 -25.41
C LEU A 263 -1.24 -12.26 -26.61
N GLN A 264 -1.53 -13.55 -26.36
CA GLN A 264 -1.65 -14.56 -27.41
C GLN A 264 -2.78 -14.23 -28.39
N LYS A 265 -3.98 -13.90 -27.88
CA LYS A 265 -5.16 -13.56 -28.70
C LYS A 265 -4.90 -12.37 -29.63
N ASN A 266 -4.04 -11.44 -29.22
CA ASN A 266 -3.70 -10.25 -30.00
C ASN A 266 -2.40 -10.40 -30.81
N GLY A 267 -1.78 -11.58 -30.84
CA GLY A 267 -0.53 -11.82 -31.58
C GLY A 267 0.67 -11.07 -31.00
N LEU A 268 0.67 -10.84 -29.68
CA LEU A 268 1.67 -10.04 -28.98
C LEU A 268 2.65 -10.88 -28.15
N LEU A 269 2.39 -12.18 -27.96
CA LEU A 269 3.11 -13.02 -26.99
C LEU A 269 4.62 -13.16 -27.28
N GLU A 270 5.00 -13.27 -28.55
CA GLU A 270 6.38 -13.48 -28.99
C GLU A 270 7.21 -12.18 -29.04
N ARG A 271 6.55 -11.02 -28.93
CA ARG A 271 7.19 -9.70 -29.08
C ARG A 271 7.97 -9.32 -27.82
N PRO A 272 9.03 -8.49 -27.93
CA PRO A 272 9.72 -7.98 -26.75
C PRO A 272 8.76 -7.23 -25.81
N VAL A 273 8.67 -7.64 -24.55
CA VAL A 273 7.80 -7.04 -23.55
C VAL A 273 8.62 -6.19 -22.58
N HIS A 274 8.24 -4.92 -22.43
CA HIS A 274 8.73 -4.05 -21.37
C HIS A 274 7.65 -3.92 -20.29
N ILE A 275 7.90 -4.50 -19.13
CA ILE A 275 6.99 -4.46 -17.97
C ILE A 275 7.27 -3.17 -17.19
N ILE A 276 6.22 -2.43 -16.83
CA ILE A 276 6.26 -1.22 -16.02
C ILE A 276 5.23 -1.36 -14.89
N SER A 277 5.68 -1.48 -13.64
CA SER A 277 4.81 -1.30 -12.48
C SER A 277 4.83 0.18 -12.08
N ALA A 278 3.70 0.85 -12.26
CA ALA A 278 3.57 2.29 -12.10
C ALA A 278 2.09 2.70 -11.95
N ASN A 279 1.86 3.96 -11.59
CA ASN A 279 0.57 4.60 -11.82
C ASN A 279 0.17 4.42 -13.30
N MET A 280 -0.86 3.61 -13.61
CA MET A 280 -1.23 3.31 -15.00
C MET A 280 -1.48 4.56 -15.86
N HIS A 281 -2.11 5.57 -15.26
CA HIS A 281 -2.38 6.84 -15.95
C HIS A 281 -1.10 7.58 -16.35
N SER A 282 0.01 7.46 -15.60
CA SER A 282 1.23 8.21 -15.92
C SER A 282 1.83 7.75 -17.25
N VAL A 283 1.86 6.44 -17.51
CA VAL A 283 2.37 5.88 -18.77
C VAL A 283 1.46 6.25 -19.93
N MET A 284 0.15 6.02 -19.79
CA MET A 284 -0.83 6.38 -20.83
C MET A 284 -0.77 7.87 -21.18
N ASN A 285 -0.73 8.75 -20.17
CA ASN A 285 -0.69 10.19 -20.36
C ASN A 285 0.65 10.61 -20.97
N SER A 286 1.77 10.02 -20.56
CA SER A 286 3.08 10.31 -21.15
C SER A 286 3.12 9.95 -22.63
N LEU A 287 2.48 8.83 -23.03
CA LEU A 287 2.41 8.41 -24.42
C LEU A 287 1.52 9.31 -25.27
N TYR A 288 0.35 9.75 -24.77
CA TYR A 288 -0.72 10.29 -25.61
C TYR A 288 -1.20 11.71 -25.26
N ALA A 289 -1.04 12.19 -24.02
CA ALA A 289 -1.77 13.38 -23.55
C ALA A 289 -1.46 14.65 -24.34
N ARG A 290 -0.17 14.91 -24.66
CA ARG A 290 0.23 16.11 -25.43
C ARG A 290 -0.38 16.15 -26.82
N LYS A 291 -0.54 14.99 -27.46
CA LYS A 291 -1.15 14.89 -28.79
C LYS A 291 -2.67 14.93 -28.71
N ALA A 292 -3.25 14.25 -27.72
CA ALA A 292 -4.69 14.20 -27.48
C ALA A 292 -5.29 15.57 -27.15
N LEU A 293 -4.57 16.39 -26.38
CA LEU A 293 -5.04 17.67 -25.84
C LEU A 293 -4.35 18.88 -26.48
N LYS A 294 -3.78 18.70 -27.68
CA LYS A 294 -3.05 19.76 -28.41
C LYS A 294 -3.90 21.01 -28.66
N LYS A 295 -5.23 20.87 -28.76
CA LYS A 295 -6.14 22.01 -29.02
C LYS A 295 -6.39 22.83 -27.75
N GLU A 296 -6.43 22.17 -26.61
CA GLU A 296 -6.70 22.75 -25.30
C GLU A 296 -5.42 23.33 -24.66
N PHE A 297 -4.27 22.72 -24.94
CA PHE A 297 -2.95 23.12 -24.45
C PHE A 297 -2.01 23.36 -25.63
N SER A 298 -2.13 24.52 -26.29
CA SER A 298 -1.23 24.93 -27.37
C SER A 298 0.09 25.44 -26.79
N ASP A 299 1.21 24.82 -27.17
CA ASP A 299 2.58 25.20 -26.79
C ASP A 299 2.88 25.22 -25.27
N THR A 300 2.11 24.47 -24.49
CA THR A 300 2.26 24.37 -23.03
C THR A 300 3.29 23.30 -22.62
N GLU A 301 4.00 23.52 -21.51
CA GLU A 301 4.88 22.50 -20.92
C GLU A 301 4.09 21.26 -20.50
N SER A 302 4.68 20.06 -20.66
CA SER A 302 4.03 18.78 -20.36
C SER A 302 3.43 18.70 -18.95
N LEU A 303 4.01 19.43 -17.99
CA LEU A 303 3.60 19.40 -16.59
C LEU A 303 2.19 19.98 -16.37
N GLU A 304 1.84 21.07 -17.04
CA GLU A 304 0.51 21.69 -16.89
C GLU A 304 -0.61 20.75 -17.35
N ILE A 305 -0.36 20.02 -18.44
CA ILE A 305 -1.29 18.99 -18.94
C ILE A 305 -1.49 17.90 -17.88
N TYR A 306 -0.41 17.47 -17.23
CA TYR A 306 -0.45 16.42 -16.22
C TYR A 306 -1.13 16.87 -14.93
N GLU A 307 -0.91 18.11 -14.49
CA GLU A 307 -1.62 18.71 -13.36
C GLU A 307 -3.13 18.82 -13.66
N ALA A 308 -3.50 19.28 -14.86
CA ALA A 308 -4.89 19.32 -15.28
C ALA A 308 -5.52 17.92 -15.28
N LEU A 309 -4.83 16.91 -15.78
CA LEU A 309 -5.33 15.52 -15.81
C LEU A 309 -5.47 14.90 -14.40
N SER A 310 -4.70 15.38 -13.42
CA SER A 310 -4.76 14.91 -12.02
C SER A 310 -6.00 15.40 -11.27
N SER A 311 -6.61 16.50 -11.72
CA SER A 311 -7.81 17.07 -11.08
C SER A 311 -9.05 16.25 -11.38
N SER A 312 -9.83 15.88 -10.36
CA SER A 312 -11.08 15.12 -10.53
C SER A 312 -12.09 15.82 -11.45
N LEU A 313 -12.06 17.15 -11.52
CA LEU A 313 -12.95 17.99 -12.33
C LEU A 313 -12.74 17.82 -13.85
N ASN A 314 -11.56 17.38 -14.29
CA ASN A 314 -11.20 17.32 -15.72
C ASN A 314 -11.45 15.93 -16.34
N GLN A 315 -12.66 15.39 -16.14
CA GLN A 315 -13.02 14.07 -16.65
C GLN A 315 -12.97 14.00 -18.18
N GLU A 316 -13.45 15.02 -18.88
CA GLU A 316 -13.45 15.06 -20.35
C GLU A 316 -12.05 14.95 -20.96
N PHE A 317 -11.05 15.57 -20.33
CA PHE A 317 -9.66 15.47 -20.79
C PHE A 317 -9.12 14.05 -20.64
N ARG A 318 -9.39 13.38 -19.51
CA ARG A 318 -9.01 11.98 -19.32
C ARG A 318 -9.67 11.07 -20.35
N GLU A 319 -10.94 11.28 -20.64
CA GLU A 319 -11.68 10.50 -21.64
C GLU A 319 -11.08 10.65 -23.03
N LYS A 320 -10.69 11.87 -23.44
CA LYS A 320 -9.99 12.11 -24.72
C LYS A 320 -8.68 11.32 -24.81
N VAL A 321 -7.86 11.35 -23.75
CA VAL A 321 -6.59 10.60 -23.72
C VAL A 321 -6.85 9.09 -23.79
N ILE A 322 -7.82 8.57 -23.02
CA ILE A 322 -8.19 7.14 -23.03
C ILE A 322 -8.68 6.70 -24.41
N GLN A 323 -9.54 7.50 -25.06
CA GLN A 323 -10.03 7.20 -26.41
C GLN A 323 -8.89 7.16 -27.43
N MET A 324 -7.97 8.13 -27.35
CA MET A 324 -6.78 8.14 -28.20
C MET A 324 -5.91 6.90 -27.94
N ALA A 325 -5.66 6.54 -26.69
CA ALA A 325 -4.88 5.35 -26.36
C ALA A 325 -5.51 4.06 -26.90
N LYS A 326 -6.83 3.86 -26.66
CA LYS A 326 -7.56 2.67 -27.14
C LYS A 326 -7.57 2.55 -28.65
N LYS A 327 -7.77 3.68 -29.35
CA LYS A 327 -7.75 3.71 -30.82
C LYS A 327 -6.38 3.32 -31.40
N ASN A 328 -5.30 3.56 -30.66
CA ASN A 328 -3.92 3.36 -31.11
C ASN A 328 -3.23 2.20 -30.38
N GLY A 329 -3.99 1.13 -30.09
CA GLY A 329 -3.42 -0.14 -29.65
C GLY A 329 -3.28 -0.34 -28.14
N MET A 330 -3.88 0.51 -27.30
CA MET A 330 -4.02 0.22 -25.87
C MET A 330 -5.15 -0.78 -25.63
N ILE A 331 -4.84 -1.86 -24.91
CA ILE A 331 -5.78 -2.87 -24.42
C ILE A 331 -5.81 -2.77 -22.89
N ALA A 332 -6.97 -2.42 -22.33
CA ALA A 332 -7.17 -2.41 -20.89
C ALA A 332 -7.67 -3.79 -20.42
N ILE A 333 -7.09 -4.29 -19.35
CA ILE A 333 -7.44 -5.56 -18.70
C ILE A 333 -7.78 -5.20 -17.25
N ASN A 334 -9.06 -5.19 -16.93
CA ASN A 334 -9.51 -5.03 -15.55
C ASN A 334 -9.27 -6.33 -14.79
N ASP A 335 -8.87 -6.24 -13.53
CA ASP A 335 -8.68 -7.43 -12.71
C ASP A 335 -10.01 -8.04 -12.25
N PHE A 336 -10.15 -9.34 -12.50
CA PHE A 336 -11.19 -10.19 -11.93
C PHE A 336 -10.61 -11.43 -11.23
N SER A 337 -9.28 -11.49 -11.09
CA SER A 337 -8.59 -12.62 -10.46
C SER A 337 -8.62 -12.54 -8.93
N GLY A 338 -8.77 -11.33 -8.37
CA GLY A 338 -8.70 -11.03 -6.94
C GLY A 338 -7.40 -10.33 -6.54
N THR A 339 -6.43 -10.17 -7.44
CA THR A 339 -5.19 -9.42 -7.15
C THR A 339 -5.45 -7.91 -6.97
N ASN A 340 -6.53 -7.38 -7.55
CA ASN A 340 -6.82 -5.95 -7.65
C ASN A 340 -5.74 -5.15 -8.39
N ILE A 341 -5.06 -5.79 -9.35
CA ILE A 341 -4.03 -5.18 -10.18
C ILE A 341 -4.51 -5.15 -11.63
N ASP A 342 -5.02 -4.00 -12.05
CA ASP A 342 -5.36 -3.75 -13.44
C ASP A 342 -4.11 -3.67 -14.32
N VAL A 343 -4.27 -3.95 -15.61
CA VAL A 343 -3.18 -3.95 -16.60
C VAL A 343 -3.58 -3.15 -17.84
N GLN A 344 -2.60 -2.48 -18.43
CA GLN A 344 -2.70 -1.89 -19.76
C GLN A 344 -1.58 -2.45 -20.65
N LEU A 345 -1.96 -3.01 -21.80
CA LEU A 345 -1.02 -3.41 -22.83
C LEU A 345 -1.03 -2.36 -23.94
N PHE A 346 0.14 -1.91 -24.39
CA PHE A 346 0.24 -1.00 -25.51
C PHE A 346 1.00 -1.67 -26.66
N ASP A 347 0.27 -1.92 -27.74
CA ASP A 347 0.81 -2.43 -29.00
C ASP A 347 1.51 -1.30 -29.76
N THR A 348 2.83 -1.21 -29.62
CA THR A 348 3.59 -0.12 -30.24
C THR A 348 3.66 -0.20 -31.77
N ALA A 349 3.24 -1.32 -32.38
CA ALA A 349 3.13 -1.40 -33.84
C ALA A 349 1.93 -0.61 -34.37
N LYS A 350 0.97 -0.28 -33.50
CA LYS A 350 -0.23 0.52 -33.81
C LYS A 350 -0.10 1.99 -33.36
N MET A 351 1.07 2.39 -32.84
CA MET A 351 1.34 3.76 -32.44
C MET A 351 1.87 4.57 -33.64
N ASP A 352 1.00 5.37 -34.26
CA ASP A 352 1.43 6.32 -35.28
C ASP A 352 2.26 7.46 -34.67
N LYS A 353 3.24 7.99 -35.44
CA LYS A 353 4.13 9.09 -35.01
C LYS A 353 3.38 10.37 -34.66
N ASP A 354 2.22 10.59 -35.27
CA ASP A 354 1.40 11.77 -35.00
C ASP A 354 0.63 11.68 -33.68
N VAL A 355 0.59 10.48 -33.07
CA VAL A 355 -0.23 10.15 -31.90
C VAL A 355 0.63 9.86 -30.66
N CYS A 356 1.78 9.20 -30.83
CA CYS A 356 2.70 8.93 -29.72
C CYS A 356 3.65 10.10 -29.47
N CYS A 357 3.94 10.37 -28.19
CA CYS A 357 4.92 11.36 -27.75
C CYS A 357 6.37 10.89 -27.83
N TYR A 358 6.60 9.61 -28.13
CA TYR A 358 7.92 8.98 -28.25
C TYR A 358 8.07 8.35 -29.63
N GLU A 359 9.28 8.38 -30.16
CA GLU A 359 9.59 7.83 -31.48
C GLU A 359 10.22 6.44 -31.38
N LEU A 360 9.61 5.48 -32.07
CA LEU A 360 10.28 4.20 -32.38
C LEU A 360 11.03 4.32 -33.70
N SER A 361 12.16 3.61 -33.79
CA SER A 361 12.87 3.46 -35.07
C SER A 361 11.92 2.87 -36.11
N LYS A 362 11.95 3.44 -37.32
CA LYS A 362 11.14 2.97 -38.45
C LYS A 362 11.65 1.63 -39.00
N ASP A 363 12.89 1.28 -38.68
CA ASP A 363 13.57 0.12 -39.25
C ASP A 363 13.19 -1.18 -38.52
N ILE A 364 12.50 -1.09 -37.38
CA ILE A 364 12.06 -2.25 -36.61
C ILE A 364 10.80 -2.85 -37.27
N PRO A 365 10.84 -4.13 -37.68
CA PRO A 365 9.67 -4.83 -38.18
C PRO A 365 8.52 -4.80 -37.18
N ASN A 366 7.27 -4.74 -37.64
CA ASN A 366 6.12 -4.74 -36.74
C ASN A 366 6.06 -5.94 -35.78
N ALA A 367 6.61 -7.09 -36.20
CA ALA A 367 6.72 -8.30 -35.38
C ALA A 367 7.79 -8.20 -34.27
N GLU A 368 8.72 -7.24 -34.35
CA GLU A 368 9.81 -7.03 -33.38
C GLU A 368 9.61 -5.77 -32.54
N LYS A 369 8.70 -4.88 -32.95
CA LYS A 369 8.32 -3.70 -32.16
C LYS A 369 7.89 -4.16 -30.76
N PRO A 370 8.29 -3.46 -29.69
CA PRO A 370 8.00 -3.93 -28.34
C PRO A 370 6.51 -3.81 -27.96
N VAL A 371 6.12 -4.47 -26.90
CA VAL A 371 4.85 -4.27 -26.19
C VAL A 371 5.16 -3.62 -24.85
N ILE A 372 4.49 -2.50 -24.55
CA ILE A 372 4.59 -1.90 -23.21
C ILE A 372 3.48 -2.52 -22.37
N PHE A 373 3.88 -3.27 -21.36
CA PHE A 373 3.00 -3.85 -20.35
C PHE A 373 3.04 -2.91 -19.14
N VAL A 374 1.90 -2.37 -18.72
CA VAL A 374 1.79 -1.52 -17.53
C VAL A 374 0.87 -2.19 -16.54
N MET A 375 1.30 -2.37 -15.29
CA MET A 375 0.48 -2.88 -14.20
C MET A 375 0.34 -1.83 -13.09
N ASP A 376 -0.83 -1.80 -12.45
CA ASP A 376 -1.03 -1.03 -11.21
C ASP A 376 -0.14 -1.60 -10.08
N TYR A 377 -0.10 -0.89 -8.95
CA TYR A 377 0.72 -1.25 -7.81
C TYR A 377 0.29 -2.56 -7.15
N ALA A 378 1.24 -3.49 -7.02
CA ALA A 378 1.13 -4.60 -6.10
C ALA A 378 1.36 -4.14 -4.65
N PHE A 379 0.89 -4.93 -3.69
CA PHE A 379 1.06 -4.64 -2.26
C PHE A 379 1.92 -5.71 -1.56
N GLY A 380 3.08 -5.31 -1.04
CA GLY A 380 3.97 -6.20 -0.29
C GLY A 380 4.34 -7.49 -1.04
N GLU A 381 4.16 -8.64 -0.39
CA GLU A 381 4.48 -9.97 -0.92
C GLU A 381 3.75 -10.29 -2.23
N GLN A 382 2.59 -9.67 -2.50
CA GLN A 382 1.84 -9.83 -3.75
C GLN A 382 2.69 -9.47 -5.01
N ALA A 383 3.67 -8.58 -4.87
CA ALA A 383 4.59 -8.25 -5.95
C ALA A 383 5.39 -9.48 -6.41
N TYR A 384 5.81 -10.32 -5.46
CA TYR A 384 6.47 -11.58 -5.78
C TYR A 384 5.48 -12.55 -6.43
N GLU A 385 4.30 -12.75 -5.84
CA GLU A 385 3.31 -13.70 -6.37
C GLU A 385 2.96 -13.39 -7.83
N THR A 386 2.61 -12.14 -8.13
CA THR A 386 2.16 -11.75 -9.48
C THR A 386 3.26 -11.82 -10.52
N ILE A 387 4.46 -11.30 -10.22
CA ILE A 387 5.57 -11.34 -11.17
C ILE A 387 6.11 -12.77 -11.33
N ASP A 388 6.17 -13.57 -10.27
CA ASP A 388 6.63 -14.95 -10.38
C ASP A 388 5.72 -15.77 -11.28
N GLU A 389 4.39 -15.64 -11.15
CA GLU A 389 3.43 -16.32 -12.04
C GLU A 389 3.49 -15.78 -13.47
N LEU A 390 3.63 -14.46 -13.65
CA LEU A 390 3.76 -13.85 -14.98
C LEU A 390 5.00 -14.35 -15.72
N LEU A 391 6.13 -14.50 -15.03
CA LEU A 391 7.41 -14.90 -15.63
C LEU A 391 7.57 -16.43 -15.81
N LYS A 392 6.60 -17.24 -15.37
CA LYS A 392 6.57 -18.68 -15.71
C LYS A 392 6.20 -18.89 -17.20
N PRO A 393 6.70 -19.96 -17.83
CA PRO A 393 6.30 -20.32 -19.19
C PRO A 393 4.79 -20.46 -19.30
N TYR A 394 4.23 -19.98 -20.41
CA TYR A 394 2.81 -20.11 -20.72
C TYR A 394 2.53 -21.42 -21.45
N LYS A 395 1.45 -22.11 -21.09
CA LYS A 395 1.06 -23.37 -21.74
C LYS A 395 -0.44 -23.42 -22.01
N GLU A 396 -0.79 -23.40 -23.29
CA GLU A 396 -2.17 -23.60 -23.72
C GLU A 396 -2.43 -25.11 -23.96
N GLY A 397 -2.96 -25.79 -22.95
CA GLY A 397 -3.30 -27.22 -23.01
C GLY A 397 -2.09 -28.14 -23.26
N LYS A 398 -2.11 -28.90 -24.36
CA LYS A 398 -1.00 -29.81 -24.76
C LYS A 398 0.06 -29.14 -25.65
N LYS A 399 -0.05 -27.84 -25.94
CA LYS A 399 0.93 -27.13 -26.77
C LYS A 399 2.27 -27.00 -26.05
N LYS A 400 3.31 -26.69 -26.84
CA LYS A 400 4.65 -26.38 -26.34
C LYS A 400 4.57 -25.16 -25.42
N GLU A 401 5.38 -25.18 -24.38
CA GLU A 401 5.56 -24.04 -23.49
C GLU A 401 6.19 -22.87 -24.26
N VAL A 402 5.63 -21.67 -24.04
CA VAL A 402 6.09 -20.42 -24.64
C VAL A 402 6.63 -19.53 -23.53
N HIS A 403 7.84 -19.00 -23.74
CA HIS A 403 8.45 -18.06 -22.82
C HIS A 403 8.11 -16.63 -23.23
N LEU A 404 7.77 -15.77 -22.27
CA LEU A 404 7.64 -14.35 -22.55
C LEU A 404 9.02 -13.77 -22.89
N ASN A 405 9.12 -13.05 -23.99
CA ASN A 405 10.32 -12.32 -24.38
C ASN A 405 10.45 -11.02 -23.57
N VAL A 406 10.79 -11.12 -22.28
CA VAL A 406 10.87 -9.95 -21.39
C VAL A 406 12.19 -9.21 -21.58
N ALA A 407 12.13 -8.02 -22.16
CA ALA A 407 13.29 -7.19 -22.46
C ALA A 407 13.69 -6.27 -21.29
N SER A 408 12.70 -5.77 -20.52
CA SER A 408 13.00 -5.04 -19.29
C SER A 408 11.85 -5.05 -18.30
N ILE A 409 12.16 -4.82 -17.03
CA ILE A 409 11.18 -4.65 -15.94
C ILE A 409 11.50 -3.35 -15.21
N SER A 410 10.53 -2.44 -15.16
CA SER A 410 10.67 -1.11 -14.55
C SER A 410 9.65 -0.94 -13.43
N ILE A 411 10.08 -0.47 -12.27
CA ILE A 411 9.26 -0.30 -11.07
C ILE A 411 9.39 1.15 -10.62
N MET A 412 8.26 1.85 -10.55
CA MET A 412 8.16 3.22 -10.07
C MET A 412 7.28 3.28 -8.82
N GLY A 413 7.85 3.38 -7.62
CA GLY A 413 7.07 3.37 -6.38
C GLY A 413 6.98 4.71 -5.66
N LYS A 414 6.10 4.78 -4.66
CA LYS A 414 6.20 5.75 -3.57
C LYS A 414 7.08 5.16 -2.48
N ALA A 415 7.88 5.97 -1.82
CA ALA A 415 8.71 5.53 -0.71
C ALA A 415 8.84 6.64 0.35
N GLY A 416 9.15 6.22 1.58
CA GLY A 416 9.61 7.15 2.60
C GLY A 416 11.09 7.46 2.37
N ILE A 417 11.44 8.73 2.27
CA ILE A 417 12.82 9.17 2.05
C ILE A 417 13.55 9.39 3.37
N LEU A 418 14.82 8.98 3.45
CA LEU A 418 15.67 9.21 4.62
C LEU A 418 16.59 10.42 4.43
N ASP A 419 17.05 10.64 3.20
CA ASP A 419 17.85 11.80 2.79
C ASP A 419 17.07 12.65 1.79
N GLY A 420 16.49 13.78 2.21
CA GLY A 420 15.73 14.69 1.33
C GLY A 420 14.29 14.97 1.79
N GLY A 421 13.50 15.55 0.89
CA GLY A 421 12.13 16.01 1.14
C GLY A 421 11.07 15.34 0.25
N LYS A 422 9.81 15.71 0.49
CA LYS A 422 8.68 15.21 -0.32
C LYS A 422 8.86 15.60 -1.79
N GLY A 423 8.67 14.64 -2.69
CA GLY A 423 8.81 14.81 -4.14
C GLY A 423 10.21 14.54 -4.68
N ASP A 424 11.24 14.46 -3.84
CA ASP A 424 12.59 14.07 -4.27
C ASP A 424 12.64 12.59 -4.68
N LEU A 425 13.68 12.23 -5.42
CA LEU A 425 13.80 10.95 -6.09
C LEU A 425 14.84 10.05 -5.43
N MET A 426 14.54 8.75 -5.36
CA MET A 426 15.44 7.72 -4.86
C MET A 426 15.67 6.69 -5.97
N ILE A 427 16.93 6.48 -6.35
CA ILE A 427 17.35 5.52 -7.37
C ILE A 427 18.16 4.42 -6.67
N PRO A 428 17.58 3.23 -6.45
CA PRO A 428 18.25 2.19 -5.69
C PRO A 428 19.38 1.51 -6.47
N SER A 429 20.42 1.10 -5.75
CA SER A 429 21.46 0.17 -6.19
C SER A 429 21.27 -1.25 -5.65
N ALA A 430 20.50 -1.39 -4.58
CA ALA A 430 20.15 -2.66 -3.95
C ALA A 430 18.85 -2.53 -3.14
N HIS A 431 18.18 -3.66 -2.92
CA HIS A 431 17.12 -3.78 -1.91
C HIS A 431 17.57 -4.75 -0.81
N ILE A 432 17.40 -4.35 0.45
CA ILE A 432 17.65 -5.20 1.62
C ILE A 432 16.33 -5.49 2.32
N PHE A 433 16.13 -6.73 2.77
CA PHE A 433 14.89 -7.09 3.44
C PHE A 433 15.04 -6.98 4.96
N GLU A 434 14.21 -6.15 5.59
CA GLU A 434 14.22 -6.01 7.04
C GLU A 434 13.92 -7.35 7.74
N GLY A 435 14.76 -7.69 8.72
CA GLY A 435 14.56 -8.87 9.55
C GLY A 435 14.91 -10.20 8.88
N THR A 436 15.48 -10.19 7.67
CA THR A 436 15.99 -11.41 7.01
C THR A 436 17.42 -11.22 6.50
N ALA A 437 18.00 -12.30 5.96
CA ALA A 437 19.32 -12.24 5.31
C ALA A 437 19.21 -11.93 3.80
N ASP A 438 18.00 -11.69 3.29
CA ASP A 438 17.76 -11.51 1.86
C ASP A 438 18.19 -10.11 1.42
N ASN A 439 19.18 -10.06 0.53
CA ASN A 439 19.73 -8.83 -0.01
C ASN A 439 19.90 -8.97 -1.53
N TYR A 440 19.42 -7.98 -2.28
CA TYR A 440 19.38 -8.02 -3.73
C TYR A 440 20.09 -6.81 -4.34
N PRO A 441 21.40 -6.89 -4.59
CA PRO A 441 22.09 -5.92 -5.43
C PRO A 441 21.73 -6.13 -6.90
N PHE A 442 21.65 -5.05 -7.66
CA PHE A 442 21.41 -5.09 -9.11
C PHE A 442 21.98 -3.85 -9.81
N LYS A 443 22.14 -3.97 -11.13
CA LYS A 443 22.45 -2.81 -11.96
C LYS A 443 21.15 -2.12 -12.35
N ASN A 444 20.93 -0.92 -11.82
CA ASN A 444 19.83 -0.06 -12.22
C ASN A 444 20.21 0.69 -13.50
N GLU A 445 19.34 0.65 -14.51
CA GLU A 445 19.59 1.39 -15.76
C GLU A 445 19.27 2.89 -15.62
N LEU A 446 18.52 3.29 -14.58
CA LEU A 446 18.36 4.69 -14.18
C LEU A 446 19.52 5.11 -13.26
N CYS A 447 19.94 6.37 -13.40
CA CYS A 447 20.92 7.01 -12.54
C CYS A 447 20.57 8.48 -12.29
N ALA A 448 21.21 9.11 -11.31
CA ALA A 448 20.97 10.51 -10.93
C ALA A 448 21.16 11.49 -12.10
N LYS A 449 22.05 11.18 -13.05
CA LYS A 449 22.29 12.01 -14.23
C LYS A 449 21.07 12.11 -15.15
N ASP A 450 20.23 11.09 -15.20
CA ASP A 450 19.01 11.08 -16.03
C ASP A 450 18.02 12.17 -15.61
N PHE A 451 18.11 12.59 -14.34
CA PHE A 451 17.18 13.52 -13.68
C PHE A 451 17.75 14.93 -13.46
N LYS A 452 19.02 15.17 -13.87
CA LYS A 452 19.68 16.46 -13.70
C LYS A 452 18.94 17.57 -14.44
N GLY A 453 18.79 18.74 -13.80
CA GLY A 453 18.20 19.93 -14.40
C GLY A 453 16.67 20.03 -14.32
N HIS A 454 16.01 19.07 -13.66
CA HIS A 454 14.55 19.06 -13.50
C HIS A 454 14.06 19.64 -12.16
N GLY A 455 14.96 20.16 -11.31
CA GLY A 455 14.60 20.83 -10.05
C GLY A 455 13.98 19.91 -8.99
N LEU A 456 14.45 18.67 -8.92
CA LEU A 456 14.21 17.71 -7.85
C LEU A 456 15.57 17.18 -7.38
N GLU A 457 15.73 16.94 -6.08
CA GLU A 457 16.92 16.25 -5.58
C GLU A 457 16.83 14.75 -5.88
N VAL A 458 17.98 14.12 -6.06
CA VAL A 458 18.07 12.73 -6.49
C VAL A 458 19.15 12.03 -5.68
N PHE A 459 18.75 10.96 -5.00
CA PHE A 459 19.59 10.19 -4.09
C PHE A 459 19.81 8.79 -4.66
N GLU A 460 21.05 8.33 -4.67
CA GLU A 460 21.44 6.98 -5.10
C GLU A 460 21.96 6.20 -3.91
N GLY A 461 21.50 4.95 -3.74
CA GLY A 461 21.87 4.15 -2.57
C GLY A 461 21.02 2.91 -2.38
N THR A 462 21.10 2.30 -1.22
CA THR A 462 20.30 1.11 -0.90
C THR A 462 18.89 1.51 -0.45
N MET A 463 17.90 0.71 -0.79
CA MET A 463 16.54 0.82 -0.24
C MET A 463 16.28 -0.34 0.71
N VAL A 464 15.56 -0.08 1.79
CA VAL A 464 15.06 -1.15 2.69
C VAL A 464 13.62 -1.49 2.35
N THR A 465 13.35 -2.77 2.10
CA THR A 465 11.99 -3.31 2.05
C THR A 465 11.57 -3.66 3.46
N VAL A 466 10.49 -3.06 3.96
CA VAL A 466 9.97 -3.26 5.32
C VAL A 466 8.70 -4.09 5.32
N LEU A 467 8.39 -4.75 6.44
CA LEU A 467 7.15 -5.53 6.59
C LEU A 467 5.89 -4.66 6.57
N GLY A 468 6.01 -3.40 7.00
CA GLY A 468 4.94 -2.43 7.03
C GLY A 468 5.46 -1.08 7.52
N THR A 469 5.00 0.01 6.91
CA THR A 469 5.39 1.37 7.31
C THR A 469 4.95 1.70 8.74
N SER A 470 3.88 1.06 9.23
CA SER A 470 3.43 1.16 10.63
C SER A 470 4.30 0.43 11.64
N LEU A 471 5.38 -0.21 11.20
CA LEU A 471 6.34 -0.91 12.05
C LEU A 471 7.70 -0.19 12.10
N GLN A 472 7.76 1.07 11.68
CA GLN A 472 9.01 1.82 11.59
C GLN A 472 9.07 2.94 12.63
N ASN A 473 10.26 3.23 13.15
CA ASN A 473 10.52 4.37 14.02
C ASN A 473 11.85 5.07 13.66
N LYS A 474 12.07 6.26 14.20
CA LYS A 474 13.29 7.04 13.92
C LYS A 474 14.58 6.32 14.26
N ASP A 475 14.62 5.54 15.33
CA ASP A 475 15.86 4.93 15.81
C ASP A 475 16.36 3.84 14.84
N ILE A 476 15.45 2.97 14.37
CA ILE A 476 15.81 1.94 13.38
C ILE A 476 16.10 2.55 12.01
N LEU A 477 15.36 3.59 11.60
CA LEU A 477 15.59 4.25 10.32
C LEU A 477 16.92 5.03 10.31
N LYS A 478 17.27 5.71 11.40
CA LYS A 478 18.59 6.33 11.56
C LYS A 478 19.71 5.30 11.55
N PHE A 479 19.49 4.11 12.12
CA PHE A 479 20.47 3.03 12.03
C PHE A 479 20.70 2.61 10.56
N PHE A 480 19.64 2.41 9.78
CA PHE A 480 19.76 2.08 8.35
C PHE A 480 20.43 3.20 7.54
N GLN A 481 20.09 4.44 7.81
CA GLN A 481 20.66 5.62 7.14
C GLN A 481 22.15 5.82 7.47
N GLN A 482 22.52 5.77 8.76
CA GLN A 482 23.85 6.19 9.24
C GLN A 482 24.88 5.06 9.29
N SER A 483 24.45 3.80 9.19
CA SER A 483 25.34 2.65 9.14
C SER A 483 25.93 2.46 7.73
N THR A 484 26.79 1.45 7.59
CA THR A 484 27.36 1.05 6.29
C THR A 484 26.32 0.54 5.29
N TRP A 485 25.06 0.37 5.70
CA TRP A 485 23.97 0.09 4.77
C TRP A 485 23.65 1.29 3.87
N ASN A 486 23.91 2.52 4.32
CA ASN A 486 23.72 3.75 3.55
C ASN A 486 22.34 3.79 2.84
N VAL A 487 21.29 3.52 3.62
CA VAL A 487 19.93 3.43 3.11
C VAL A 487 19.38 4.82 2.86
N ILE A 488 18.91 5.07 1.64
CA ILE A 488 18.37 6.36 1.21
C ILE A 488 16.85 6.47 1.38
N GLY A 489 16.17 5.34 1.56
CA GLY A 489 14.72 5.27 1.64
C GLY A 489 14.18 3.88 1.99
N LEU A 490 12.88 3.82 2.24
CA LEU A 490 12.15 2.60 2.59
C LEU A 490 10.85 2.45 1.80
N GLU A 491 10.51 1.20 1.52
CA GLU A 491 9.36 0.79 0.72
C GLU A 491 8.93 -0.64 1.11
N MET A 492 7.94 -1.25 0.44
CA MET A 492 7.37 -2.54 0.87
C MET A 492 7.45 -3.65 -0.19
N GLU A 493 8.00 -3.40 -1.39
CA GLU A 493 7.84 -4.30 -2.54
C GLU A 493 9.15 -4.71 -3.24
N GLY A 494 10.23 -3.96 -3.08
CA GLY A 494 11.43 -4.02 -3.94
C GLY A 494 12.13 -5.36 -3.89
N VAL A 495 12.34 -5.90 -2.68
CA VAL A 495 12.82 -7.27 -2.48
C VAL A 495 11.92 -8.30 -3.18
N HIS A 496 10.59 -8.14 -3.09
CA HIS A 496 9.64 -9.10 -3.67
C HIS A 496 9.70 -9.10 -5.20
N TYR A 497 9.74 -7.92 -5.83
CA TYR A 497 9.99 -7.79 -7.26
C TYR A 497 11.34 -8.42 -7.64
N GLN A 498 12.41 -8.02 -6.97
CA GLN A 498 13.77 -8.43 -7.35
C GLN A 498 14.00 -9.93 -7.14
N LYS A 499 13.39 -10.52 -6.12
CA LYS A 499 13.36 -11.97 -5.90
C LYS A 499 12.72 -12.70 -7.07
N ALA A 500 11.56 -12.24 -7.58
CA ALA A 500 10.91 -12.86 -8.73
C ALA A 500 11.75 -12.70 -10.01
N ILE A 501 12.30 -11.50 -10.24
CA ILE A 501 13.13 -11.18 -11.42
C ILE A 501 14.40 -12.04 -11.44
N GLN A 502 15.14 -12.13 -10.33
CA GLN A 502 16.36 -12.94 -10.27
C GLN A 502 16.05 -14.44 -10.29
N SER A 503 14.96 -14.88 -9.66
CA SER A 503 14.52 -16.28 -9.77
C SER A 503 14.23 -16.66 -11.21
N ALA A 504 13.52 -15.81 -11.96
CA ALA A 504 13.18 -16.05 -13.35
C ALA A 504 14.40 -15.96 -14.29
N SER A 505 15.22 -14.92 -14.16
CA SER A 505 16.36 -14.67 -15.06
C SER A 505 17.59 -15.51 -14.77
N LYS A 506 17.95 -15.74 -13.49
CA LYS A 506 19.22 -16.38 -13.11
C LYS A 506 19.11 -17.85 -12.70
N ILE A 507 17.97 -18.25 -12.12
CA ILE A 507 17.78 -19.62 -11.59
C ILE A 507 16.95 -20.47 -12.54
N ARG A 508 15.70 -20.06 -12.80
CA ARG A 508 14.76 -20.79 -13.66
C ARG A 508 15.08 -20.62 -15.14
N LYS A 509 15.75 -19.52 -15.49
CA LYS A 509 16.04 -19.09 -16.87
C LYS A 509 14.78 -19.07 -17.75
N SER A 510 13.66 -18.65 -17.15
CA SER A 510 12.38 -18.52 -17.86
C SER A 510 12.28 -17.24 -18.68
N ILE A 511 13.17 -16.27 -18.40
CA ILE A 511 13.41 -15.05 -19.18
C ILE A 511 14.92 -14.85 -19.41
N GLY A 512 15.29 -13.88 -20.25
CA GLY A 512 16.70 -13.55 -20.54
C GLY A 512 17.51 -13.19 -19.30
N GLU A 513 18.77 -13.63 -19.26
CA GLU A 513 19.70 -13.30 -18.17
C GLU A 513 20.12 -11.82 -18.17
N ASP A 514 19.97 -11.14 -19.30
CA ASP A 514 20.30 -9.74 -19.57
C ASP A 514 19.10 -8.78 -19.45
N VAL A 515 17.98 -9.26 -18.87
CA VAL A 515 16.79 -8.43 -18.62
C VAL A 515 17.18 -7.13 -17.91
N LYS A 516 16.83 -6.00 -18.52
CA LYS A 516 17.14 -4.68 -17.98
C LYS A 516 16.21 -4.34 -16.83
N VAL A 517 16.73 -3.73 -15.78
CA VAL A 517 15.97 -3.39 -14.59
C VAL A 517 16.05 -1.89 -14.32
N ARG A 518 14.90 -1.28 -14.03
CA ARG A 518 14.80 0.14 -13.65
C ARG A 518 13.99 0.25 -12.38
N TYR A 519 14.58 0.78 -11.34
CA TYR A 519 13.83 1.17 -10.15
C TYR A 519 13.99 2.66 -9.92
N ALA A 520 12.90 3.31 -9.59
CA ALA A 520 12.91 4.68 -9.09
C ALA A 520 11.74 4.87 -8.13
N TYR A 521 11.97 5.63 -7.07
CA TYR A 521 10.93 5.98 -6.13
C TYR A 521 10.88 7.49 -5.98
N TYR A 522 9.70 8.00 -5.67
CA TYR A 522 9.53 9.39 -5.26
C TYR A 522 9.04 9.46 -3.82
N ALA A 523 9.56 10.43 -3.09
CA ALA A 523 9.33 10.60 -1.67
C ALA A 523 7.88 11.01 -1.40
N SER A 524 7.10 10.15 -0.73
CA SER A 524 5.77 10.48 -0.23
C SER A 524 5.79 11.17 1.12
N ASP A 525 6.80 10.87 1.90
CA ASP A 525 6.95 11.24 3.29
C ASP A 525 8.43 11.16 3.68
N ASN A 526 8.79 11.82 4.78
CA ASN A 526 10.08 11.64 5.41
C ASN A 526 9.81 11.18 6.86
N PRO A 527 9.95 9.88 7.15
CA PRO A 527 9.67 9.33 8.49
C PRO A 527 10.69 9.74 9.55
N LEU A 528 11.81 10.38 9.20
CA LEU A 528 12.73 10.95 10.17
C LEU A 528 12.29 12.33 10.66
N VAL A 529 11.38 12.99 9.94
CA VAL A 529 10.87 14.33 10.27
C VAL A 529 9.47 14.24 10.87
N THR A 530 9.31 14.66 12.12
CA THR A 530 8.00 14.69 12.80
C THR A 530 7.00 15.51 11.99
N GLY A 531 5.77 15.00 11.84
CA GLY A 531 4.71 15.65 11.07
C GLY A 531 4.86 15.54 9.55
N SER A 532 5.86 14.80 9.07
CA SER A 532 6.06 14.51 7.64
C SER A 532 5.79 13.05 7.27
N THR A 533 5.17 12.27 8.16
CA THR A 533 4.82 10.85 7.96
C THR A 533 3.57 10.67 7.08
N LEU A 534 3.29 9.44 6.66
CA LEU A 534 2.07 9.07 5.93
C LEU A 534 0.76 9.43 6.66
N ALA A 535 0.75 9.47 7.99
CA ALA A 535 -0.42 9.89 8.76
C ALA A 535 -0.69 11.41 8.65
N SER A 536 0.32 12.18 8.23
CA SER A 536 0.25 13.64 8.18
C SER A 536 -0.39 14.19 6.88
N GLY A 537 -0.78 13.32 5.95
CA GLY A 537 -1.50 13.69 4.72
C GLY A 537 -0.83 13.21 3.42
N GLY A 538 -1.59 13.26 2.32
CA GLY A 538 -1.12 12.84 0.99
C GLY A 538 -0.18 13.84 0.31
N LEU A 539 0.46 13.40 -0.77
CA LEU A 539 1.37 14.21 -1.60
C LEU A 539 0.70 15.37 -2.35
N GLY A 540 -0.60 15.30 -2.61
CA GLY A 540 -1.31 16.29 -3.44
C GLY A 540 -0.67 16.47 -4.83
N THR A 541 -0.65 17.70 -5.32
CA THR A 541 -0.05 18.08 -6.61
C THR A 541 1.47 17.93 -6.63
N THR A 542 2.15 17.98 -5.47
CA THR A 542 3.61 17.76 -5.35
C THR A 542 4.05 16.40 -5.90
N GLY A 543 3.16 15.40 -5.89
CA GLY A 543 3.45 14.07 -6.46
C GLY A 543 3.39 14.00 -7.99
N VAL A 544 2.82 15.00 -8.68
CA VAL A 544 2.62 14.97 -10.14
C VAL A 544 3.98 15.01 -10.85
N LYS A 545 4.77 16.06 -10.62
CA LYS A 545 6.07 16.25 -11.28
C LYS A 545 7.01 15.03 -11.18
N PRO A 546 7.31 14.46 -9.99
CA PRO A 546 8.21 13.31 -9.90
C PRO A 546 7.65 12.05 -10.57
N THR A 547 6.34 11.81 -10.47
CA THR A 547 5.68 10.66 -11.12
C THR A 547 5.90 10.68 -12.64
N TYR A 548 5.64 11.83 -13.26
CA TYR A 548 5.79 11.97 -14.71
C TYR A 548 7.24 12.04 -15.15
N LEU A 549 8.13 12.63 -14.35
CA LEU A 549 9.55 12.65 -14.67
C LEU A 549 10.16 11.24 -14.67
N ILE A 550 9.88 10.41 -13.66
CA ILE A 550 10.32 9.00 -13.65
C ILE A 550 9.75 8.25 -14.86
N THR A 551 8.45 8.41 -15.11
CA THR A 551 7.77 7.75 -16.23
C THR A 551 8.42 8.13 -17.57
N ASP A 552 8.71 9.42 -17.76
CA ASP A 552 9.35 9.94 -18.97
C ASP A 552 10.74 9.33 -19.18
N LYS A 553 11.59 9.27 -18.15
CA LYS A 553 12.92 8.65 -18.26
C LYS A 553 12.87 7.15 -18.53
N ILE A 554 11.93 6.43 -17.92
CA ILE A 554 11.70 5.00 -18.22
C ILE A 554 11.34 4.83 -19.70
N LEU A 555 10.37 5.60 -20.20
CA LEU A 555 9.93 5.52 -21.59
C LEU A 555 11.03 5.95 -22.57
N MET A 556 11.76 7.05 -22.30
CA MET A 556 12.90 7.46 -23.12
C MET A 556 13.93 6.34 -23.26
N GLN A 557 14.32 5.69 -22.16
CA GLN A 557 15.29 4.58 -22.24
C GLN A 557 14.73 3.37 -22.98
N ILE A 558 13.44 3.03 -22.81
CA ILE A 558 12.80 1.94 -23.55
C ILE A 558 12.83 2.23 -25.06
N PHE A 559 12.34 3.39 -25.49
CA PHE A 559 12.24 3.74 -26.91
C PHE A 559 13.61 3.98 -27.57
N ASN A 560 14.60 4.53 -26.84
CA ASN A 560 15.96 4.73 -27.36
C ASN A 560 16.75 3.43 -27.44
N SER A 561 16.55 2.49 -26.52
CA SER A 561 17.26 1.19 -26.55
C SER A 561 16.95 0.33 -27.77
N GLN A 562 15.87 0.66 -28.48
CA GLN A 562 15.45 0.02 -29.73
C GLN A 562 16.14 0.64 -30.96
N GLN A 563 16.96 1.68 -30.79
CA GLN A 563 17.74 2.30 -31.88
C GLN A 563 19.16 1.73 -31.97
N SER A 564 19.66 1.09 -30.89
CA SER A 564 21.08 0.70 -30.73
C SER A 564 21.40 -0.76 -31.07
N THR A 565 20.50 -1.51 -31.71
CA THR A 565 20.74 -2.93 -32.06
C THR A 565 21.36 -3.13 -33.44
N ASN A 566 21.92 -2.09 -34.07
CA ASN A 566 22.50 -2.12 -35.41
C ASN A 566 24.01 -1.76 -35.48
N ASP A 567 24.76 -1.98 -34.41
CA ASP A 567 26.25 -1.86 -34.43
C ASP A 567 26.93 -3.22 -34.24
#